data_AF-A0A497IY51-F1
#
_entry.id   AF-A0A497IY51-F1
#
_cell.length_a   1.000
_cell.length_b   1.000
_cell.length_c   1.000
_cell.angle_alpha   90.00
_cell.angle_beta   90.00
_cell.angle_gamma   90.00
#
_symmetry.space_group_name_H-M   'P 1'
#
loop_
_entity.id
_entity.type
_entity.pdbx_description
1 polymer ?
#
loop_
_entity_poly.entity_id
_entity_poly.type
_entity_poly.pdbx_seq_one_letter_code
_entity_poly.pdbx_strand_id
1 'polypeptide(L)'
;LLDEVFESLLSSEAVDLEKIRCVIGLTNDDKYPEPVEKGILRSKYDLYVFKDGTCRFDTTNAVMTHFKPFEIGVSVEKLRELGYTHDVNGQHLESDDQLLELKINDIIIPEKAAEYLYRVSKFVDEELELFYGLPSFYNLSDPTDLVGHIVFTISPHTFIANVARIIGFTKTSVVFAHPFLHAAKRRNADGDEDSIILGLDMLLNFSRHYLPATPGGREDAPLLIVTRIDLNYIDDESYNMEVVEKYPLEFYEKTYDYESPSKLEGLVQTVGKLFSQGIPYPKISFTNRTSRIDQGPLMTMYRRLEKMTDKLEKHIELELKIRAVDPEDSIARAITSHFLRDISGNLRKFSMQGFRCSSCNAKYRRPPLSGRCEKCGGNLVLTMYPRSAVKYIQPALKTLETHNLMGYVHQRLKLLQEEARSMFLFLKEGEKLGEEMLEEVEPIRRQKLVDFL
;
A
#
# COMPACT_ATOMS: atom_id res chain seq x y z
N LEU A 1 -20.78 -1.73 36.42
CA LEU A 1 -20.25 -0.99 35.25
C LEU A 1 -19.40 -1.88 34.36
N LEU A 2 -18.13 -2.18 34.64
CA LEU A 2 -17.34 -3.08 33.76
C LEU A 2 -17.96 -4.49 33.65
N ASP A 3 -18.34 -5.11 34.77
CA ASP A 3 -19.00 -6.42 34.76
C ASP A 3 -20.40 -6.38 34.12
N GLU A 4 -21.14 -5.27 34.25
CA GLU A 4 -22.45 -5.08 33.61
C GLU A 4 -22.33 -4.86 32.09
N VAL A 5 -21.28 -4.17 31.64
CA VAL A 5 -20.97 -4.01 30.21
C VAL A 5 -20.52 -5.34 29.63
N PHE A 6 -19.70 -6.10 30.36
CA PHE A 6 -19.25 -7.43 29.96
C PHE A 6 -20.44 -8.41 29.88
N GLU A 7 -21.33 -8.41 30.87
CA GLU A 7 -22.57 -9.20 30.85
C GLU A 7 -23.55 -8.72 29.76
N SER A 8 -23.69 -7.41 29.53
CA SER A 8 -24.54 -6.87 28.46
C SER A 8 -24.01 -7.20 27.07
N LEU A 9 -22.68 -7.19 26.87
CA LEU A 9 -22.04 -7.53 25.60
C LEU A 9 -22.13 -9.03 25.31
N LEU A 10 -21.89 -9.87 26.33
CA LEU A 10 -21.93 -11.34 26.20
C LEU A 10 -23.34 -11.93 26.20
N SER A 11 -24.32 -11.27 26.83
CA SER A 11 -25.73 -11.68 26.78
C SER A 11 -26.38 -11.36 25.44
N SER A 12 -25.81 -10.44 24.66
CA SER A 12 -26.16 -10.32 23.25
C SER A 12 -25.59 -11.54 22.51
N GLU A 13 -26.44 -12.36 21.90
CA GLU A 13 -26.05 -13.53 21.07
C GLU A 13 -25.15 -13.18 19.86
N ALA A 14 -24.69 -11.93 19.75
CA ALA A 14 -23.97 -11.37 18.61
C ALA A 14 -22.44 -11.45 18.73
N VAL A 15 -21.87 -11.79 19.89
CA VAL A 15 -20.42 -11.79 20.10
C VAL A 15 -19.83 -13.19 20.00
N ASP A 16 -19.19 -13.46 18.86
CA ASP A 16 -18.42 -14.68 18.64
C ASP A 16 -17.00 -14.52 19.20
N LEU A 17 -16.78 -15.04 20.41
CA LEU A 17 -15.49 -14.96 21.12
C LEU A 17 -14.34 -15.61 20.36
N GLU A 18 -14.60 -16.59 19.48
CA GLU A 18 -13.55 -17.24 18.68
C GLU A 18 -12.96 -16.31 17.62
N LYS A 19 -13.66 -15.22 17.26
CA LYS A 19 -13.20 -14.24 16.28
C LYS A 19 -12.32 -13.14 16.88
N ILE A 20 -12.27 -13.01 18.20
CA ILE A 20 -11.49 -11.96 18.86
C ILE A 20 -10.00 -12.29 18.72
N ARG A 21 -9.30 -11.45 17.96
CA ARG A 21 -7.85 -11.56 17.76
C ARG A 21 -7.12 -10.63 18.72
N CYS A 22 -6.28 -11.21 19.57
CA CYS A 22 -5.44 -10.48 20.51
C CYS A 22 -3.97 -10.48 20.08
N VAL A 23 -3.17 -9.60 20.67
CA VAL A 23 -1.71 -9.63 20.53
C VAL A 23 -1.11 -10.81 21.29
N ILE A 24 -0.04 -11.41 20.76
CA ILE A 24 0.71 -12.50 21.45
C ILE A 24 1.33 -11.99 22.76
N GLY A 25 1.74 -10.72 22.77
CA GLY A 25 2.30 -10.07 23.94
C GLY A 25 2.41 -8.56 23.72
N LEU A 26 2.25 -7.81 24.81
CA LEU A 26 2.31 -6.36 24.81
C LEU A 26 3.74 -5.87 24.52
N THR A 27 3.89 -4.89 23.63
CA THR A 27 5.19 -4.35 23.17
C THR A 27 5.49 -2.95 23.71
N ASN A 28 4.51 -2.28 24.32
CA ASN A 28 4.67 -1.04 25.07
C ASN A 28 5.52 -1.22 26.34
N ASP A 29 6.04 -0.11 26.84
CA ASP A 29 6.98 -0.04 27.96
C ASP A 29 6.34 -0.52 29.28
N ASP A 30 5.14 -0.03 29.57
CA ASP A 30 4.42 -0.26 30.83
C ASP A 30 3.54 -1.52 30.82
N LYS A 31 3.46 -2.22 29.68
CA LYS A 31 2.58 -3.39 29.48
C LYS A 31 1.13 -3.10 29.87
N TYR A 32 0.69 -1.86 29.67
CA TYR A 32 -0.69 -1.47 29.89
C TYR A 32 -1.56 -2.01 28.74
N PRO A 33 -2.55 -2.88 29.01
CA PRO A 33 -3.44 -3.38 27.97
C PRO A 33 -4.56 -2.39 27.64
N GLU A 34 -5.07 -2.46 26.42
CA GLU A 34 -6.35 -1.83 26.08
C GLU A 34 -7.52 -2.57 26.78
N PRO A 35 -8.58 -1.87 27.24
CA PRO A 35 -9.78 -2.51 27.75
C PRO A 35 -10.38 -3.52 26.76
N VAL A 36 -10.73 -4.72 27.25
CA VAL A 36 -11.17 -5.85 26.42
C VAL A 36 -12.53 -5.56 25.76
N GLU A 37 -13.36 -4.75 26.41
CA GLU A 37 -14.67 -4.30 25.92
C GLU A 37 -14.54 -3.65 24.53
N LYS A 38 -13.52 -2.82 24.32
CA LYS A 38 -13.23 -2.20 23.01
C LYS A 38 -12.88 -3.25 21.96
N GLY A 39 -12.10 -4.27 22.34
CA GLY A 39 -11.76 -5.40 21.47
C GLY A 39 -12.97 -6.23 21.05
N ILE A 40 -13.90 -6.47 21.98
CA ILE A 40 -15.18 -7.16 21.71
C ILE A 40 -16.01 -6.36 20.70
N LEU A 41 -16.16 -5.05 20.94
CA LEU A 41 -16.89 -4.15 20.04
C LEU A 41 -16.26 -4.09 18.65
N ARG A 42 -14.93 -4.00 18.53
CA ARG A 42 -14.25 -4.05 17.22
C ARG A 42 -14.52 -5.36 16.48
N SER A 43 -14.51 -6.49 17.19
CA SER A 43 -14.78 -7.81 16.59
C SER A 43 -16.19 -7.93 16.02
N LYS A 44 -17.19 -7.30 16.66
CA LYS A 44 -18.57 -7.25 16.17
C LYS A 44 -18.68 -6.62 14.77
N TYR A 45 -17.78 -5.69 14.45
CA TYR A 45 -17.76 -4.96 13.18
C TYR A 45 -16.65 -5.40 12.21
N ASP A 46 -15.97 -6.53 12.47
CA ASP A 46 -14.81 -7.01 11.70
C ASP A 46 -13.75 -5.91 11.50
N LEU A 47 -13.44 -5.20 12.59
CA LEU A 47 -12.45 -4.14 12.63
C LEU A 47 -11.11 -4.65 13.18
N TYR A 48 -10.04 -4.11 12.62
CA TYR A 48 -8.66 -4.39 13.02
C TYR A 48 -8.07 -3.14 13.66
N VAL A 49 -7.35 -3.34 14.76
CA VAL A 49 -6.71 -2.26 15.52
C VAL A 49 -5.23 -2.15 15.13
N PHE A 50 -4.74 -0.92 14.97
CA PHE A 50 -3.32 -0.65 14.79
C PHE A 50 -2.60 -0.57 16.15
N LYS A 51 -1.26 -0.59 16.15
CA LYS A 51 -0.42 -0.65 17.36
C LYS A 51 -0.67 0.48 18.37
N ASP A 52 -1.33 1.56 17.97
CA ASP A 52 -1.61 2.73 18.79
C ASP A 52 -3.08 2.83 19.28
N GLY A 53 -3.89 1.82 18.99
CA GLY A 53 -5.31 1.75 19.35
C GLY A 53 -6.29 2.25 18.27
N THR A 54 -5.80 2.86 17.19
CA THR A 54 -6.66 3.43 16.13
C THR A 54 -7.07 2.40 15.07
N CYS A 55 -8.20 2.63 14.40
CA CYS A 55 -8.62 1.89 13.22
C CYS A 55 -8.23 2.67 11.95
N ARG A 56 -7.45 2.04 11.07
CA ARG A 56 -6.84 2.70 9.90
C ARG A 56 -7.26 2.05 8.60
N PHE A 57 -7.45 2.88 7.59
CA PHE A 57 -7.56 2.44 6.20
C PHE A 57 -6.39 2.98 5.39
N ASP A 58 -5.53 2.07 4.91
CA ASP A 58 -4.38 2.41 4.09
C ASP A 58 -4.75 2.44 2.61
N THR A 59 -4.33 3.49 1.91
CA THR A 59 -4.59 3.68 0.48
C THR A 59 -3.49 4.49 -0.17
N THR A 60 -3.19 4.20 -1.45
CA THR A 60 -2.20 4.97 -2.21
C THR A 60 -2.68 6.40 -2.40
N ASN A 61 -1.76 7.36 -2.31
CA ASN A 61 -2.03 8.77 -2.47
C ASN A 61 -2.07 9.18 -3.96
N ALA A 62 -2.90 10.16 -4.28
CA ALA A 62 -2.94 10.76 -5.60
C ALA A 62 -3.28 12.26 -5.50
N VAL A 63 -2.62 13.09 -6.29
CA VAL A 63 -2.84 14.54 -6.30
C VAL A 63 -4.08 14.91 -7.11
N MET A 64 -4.84 15.88 -6.60
CA MET A 64 -5.96 16.48 -7.30
C MET A 64 -6.13 17.93 -6.88
N THR A 65 -6.36 18.83 -7.82
CA THR A 65 -6.64 20.25 -7.53
C THR A 65 -8.05 20.64 -7.91
N HIS A 66 -8.70 19.88 -8.79
CA HIS A 66 -10.02 20.16 -9.31
C HIS A 66 -10.81 18.87 -9.52
N PHE A 67 -12.13 18.95 -9.38
CA PHE A 67 -13.04 17.82 -9.55
C PHE A 67 -14.40 18.30 -10.06
N LYS A 68 -15.19 17.39 -10.63
CA LYS A 68 -16.61 17.63 -10.90
C LYS A 68 -17.48 16.85 -9.91
N PRO A 69 -18.60 17.42 -9.43
CA PRO A 69 -19.49 16.74 -8.49
C PRO A 69 -19.89 15.31 -8.92
N PHE A 70 -20.21 15.09 -10.20
CA PHE A 70 -20.63 13.76 -10.68
C PHE A 70 -19.51 12.71 -10.58
N GLU A 71 -18.24 13.13 -10.61
CA GLU A 71 -17.09 12.22 -10.54
C GLU A 71 -16.95 11.61 -9.14
N ILE A 72 -17.38 12.35 -8.12
CA ILE A 72 -17.21 11.99 -6.71
C ILE A 72 -18.50 11.46 -6.06
N GLY A 73 -19.59 11.41 -6.84
CA GLY A 73 -20.87 10.86 -6.40
C GLY A 73 -21.60 11.69 -5.34
N VAL A 74 -21.42 13.02 -5.33
CA VAL A 74 -22.04 13.92 -4.34
C VAL A 74 -22.89 14.98 -5.02
N SER A 75 -24.06 15.27 -4.44
CA SER A 75 -24.99 16.25 -4.99
C SER A 75 -24.46 17.69 -4.90
N VAL A 76 -24.93 18.54 -5.81
CA VAL A 76 -24.61 19.97 -5.82
C VAL A 76 -25.04 20.64 -4.51
N GLU A 77 -26.21 20.28 -3.99
CA GLU A 77 -26.73 20.82 -2.72
C GLU A 77 -25.80 20.50 -1.56
N LYS A 78 -25.30 19.25 -1.49
CA LYS A 78 -24.40 18.84 -0.42
C LYS A 78 -23.06 19.56 -0.52
N LEU A 79 -22.52 19.75 -1.72
CA LEU A 79 -21.28 20.52 -1.92
C LEU A 79 -21.47 22.00 -1.53
N ARG A 80 -22.63 22.60 -1.82
CA ARG A 80 -22.97 23.95 -1.35
C ARG A 80 -22.98 24.03 0.18
N GLU A 81 -23.55 23.05 0.88
CA GLU A 81 -23.49 22.96 2.35
C GLU A 81 -22.04 22.89 2.88
N LEU A 82 -21.17 22.19 2.17
CA LEU A 82 -19.73 22.10 2.48
C LEU A 82 -18.95 23.38 2.13
N GLY A 83 -19.63 24.37 1.56
CA GLY A 83 -19.10 25.70 1.25
C GLY A 83 -18.49 25.81 -0.15
N TYR A 84 -18.83 24.93 -1.08
CA TYR A 84 -18.51 25.08 -2.51
C TYR A 84 -19.60 25.90 -3.18
N THR A 85 -19.31 27.17 -3.47
CA THR A 85 -20.31 28.13 -3.95
C THR A 85 -20.19 28.49 -5.42
N HIS A 86 -18.98 28.44 -5.97
CA HIS A 86 -18.69 28.81 -7.35
C HIS A 86 -17.73 27.82 -8.00
N ASP A 87 -17.81 27.71 -9.31
CA ASP A 87 -16.88 26.95 -10.14
C ASP A 87 -15.58 27.71 -10.41
N VAL A 88 -14.66 27.07 -11.14
CA VAL A 88 -13.36 27.66 -11.50
C VAL A 88 -13.46 28.96 -12.31
N ASN A 89 -14.60 29.20 -12.99
CA ASN A 89 -14.85 30.39 -13.79
C ASN A 89 -15.58 31.48 -12.99
N GLY A 90 -15.87 31.23 -11.71
CA GLY A 90 -16.62 32.14 -10.84
C GLY A 90 -18.14 32.09 -11.05
N GLN A 91 -18.67 31.11 -11.78
CA GLN A 91 -20.12 30.93 -11.91
C GLN A 91 -20.66 30.20 -10.69
N HIS A 92 -21.90 30.49 -10.27
CA HIS A 92 -22.53 29.75 -9.19
C HIS A 92 -22.60 28.26 -9.52
N LEU A 93 -22.33 27.43 -8.52
CA LEU A 93 -22.42 25.97 -8.65
C LEU A 93 -23.89 25.58 -8.75
N GLU A 94 -24.37 25.19 -9.93
CA GLU A 94 -25.76 24.82 -10.25
C GLU A 94 -25.88 23.44 -10.92
N SER A 95 -24.79 22.94 -11.50
CA SER A 95 -24.74 21.67 -12.25
C SER A 95 -23.63 20.76 -11.72
N ASP A 96 -23.84 19.45 -11.84
CA ASP A 96 -22.89 18.42 -11.40
C ASP A 96 -21.71 18.21 -12.37
N ASP A 97 -21.74 18.83 -13.55
CA ASP A 97 -20.65 18.84 -14.55
C ASP A 97 -19.72 20.07 -14.43
N GLN A 98 -20.03 21.00 -13.52
CA GLN A 98 -19.15 22.15 -13.27
C GLN A 98 -17.86 21.72 -12.58
N LEU A 99 -16.75 22.30 -13.02
CA LEU A 99 -15.44 22.02 -12.45
C LEU A 99 -15.21 22.91 -11.23
N LEU A 100 -14.98 22.29 -10.08
CA LEU A 100 -14.72 22.95 -8.81
C LEU A 100 -13.25 22.86 -8.43
N GLU A 101 -12.75 23.86 -7.73
CA GLU A 101 -11.41 23.84 -7.12
C GLU A 101 -11.46 23.13 -5.76
N LEU A 102 -10.66 22.08 -5.59
CA LEU A 102 -10.60 21.29 -4.37
C LEU A 102 -9.99 22.12 -3.23
N LYS A 103 -10.72 22.27 -2.13
CA LYS A 103 -10.17 22.94 -0.93
C LYS A 103 -9.06 22.09 -0.32
N ILE A 104 -8.09 22.76 0.30
CA ILE A 104 -6.82 22.15 0.70
C ILE A 104 -7.00 20.92 1.60
N ASN A 105 -7.87 21.01 2.62
CA ASN A 105 -8.10 19.92 3.58
C ASN A 105 -9.23 18.97 3.16
N ASP A 106 -9.82 19.13 1.97
CA ASP A 106 -10.87 18.26 1.48
C ASP A 106 -10.27 17.08 0.71
N ILE A 107 -10.81 15.88 0.93
CA ILE A 107 -10.34 14.65 0.30
C ILE A 107 -11.49 13.85 -0.31
N ILE A 108 -11.16 13.08 -1.34
CA ILE A 108 -12.05 12.12 -2.00
C ILE A 108 -11.44 10.74 -1.77
N ILE A 109 -12.21 9.85 -1.14
CA ILE A 109 -11.71 8.56 -0.67
C ILE A 109 -12.25 7.40 -1.53
N PRO A 110 -11.54 6.26 -1.60
CA PRO A 110 -12.10 5.06 -2.23
C PRO A 110 -13.43 4.64 -1.59
N GLU A 111 -14.37 4.12 -2.38
CA GLU A 111 -15.63 3.53 -1.86
C GLU A 111 -15.36 2.47 -0.78
N LYS A 112 -14.30 1.67 -0.95
CA LYS A 112 -13.85 0.67 0.05
C LYS A 112 -13.41 1.30 1.37
N ALA A 113 -12.82 2.50 1.32
CA ALA A 113 -12.46 3.25 2.52
C ALA A 113 -13.73 3.71 3.23
N ALA A 114 -14.72 4.19 2.49
CA ALA A 114 -16.01 4.60 3.04
C ALA A 114 -16.73 3.43 3.72
N GLU A 115 -16.78 2.25 3.11
CA GLU A 115 -17.36 1.05 3.72
C GLU A 115 -16.67 0.66 5.03
N TYR A 116 -15.34 0.75 5.08
CA TYR A 116 -14.57 0.46 6.29
C TYR A 116 -14.82 1.51 7.38
N LEU A 117 -14.69 2.80 7.05
CA LEU A 117 -14.92 3.90 8.00
C LEU A 117 -16.36 3.95 8.50
N TYR A 118 -17.34 3.55 7.68
CA TYR A 118 -18.72 3.38 8.12
C TYR A 118 -18.82 2.35 9.25
N ARG A 119 -18.15 1.19 9.14
CA ARG A 119 -18.10 0.21 10.24
C ARG A 119 -17.38 0.77 11.47
N VAL A 120 -16.31 1.54 11.28
CA VAL A 120 -15.63 2.25 12.39
C VAL A 120 -16.59 3.24 13.08
N SER A 121 -17.44 3.95 12.32
CA SER A 121 -18.41 4.88 12.91
C SER A 121 -19.42 4.18 13.82
N LYS A 122 -19.87 2.97 13.43
CA LYS A 122 -20.77 2.14 14.24
C LYS A 122 -20.10 1.63 15.51
N PHE A 123 -18.85 1.23 15.40
CA PHE A 123 -18.02 0.90 16.55
C PHE A 123 -17.90 2.09 17.52
N VAL A 124 -17.58 3.29 17.02
CA VAL A 124 -17.43 4.48 17.87
C VAL A 124 -18.75 4.86 18.54
N ASP A 125 -19.88 4.77 17.83
CA ASP A 125 -21.20 5.07 18.41
C ASP A 125 -21.55 4.09 19.54
N GLU A 126 -21.37 2.78 19.34
CA GLU A 126 -21.62 1.80 20.41
C GLU A 126 -20.59 1.89 21.54
N GLU A 127 -19.34 2.27 21.24
CA GLU A 127 -18.32 2.53 22.24
C GLU A 127 -18.71 3.72 23.13
N LEU A 128 -19.24 4.80 22.56
CA LEU A 128 -19.77 5.93 23.32
C LEU A 128 -20.91 5.51 24.24
N GLU A 129 -21.89 4.78 23.71
CA GLU A 129 -23.08 4.39 24.47
C GLU A 129 -22.78 3.35 25.55
N LEU A 130 -22.09 2.26 25.19
CA LEU A 130 -21.92 1.10 26.07
C LEU A 130 -20.72 1.23 27.00
N PHE A 131 -19.60 1.79 26.53
CA PHE A 131 -18.38 1.89 27.33
C PHE A 131 -18.28 3.20 28.08
N TYR A 132 -18.66 4.32 27.44
CA TYR A 132 -18.55 5.66 28.04
C TYR A 132 -19.86 6.19 28.65
N GLY A 133 -21.01 5.58 28.35
CA GLY A 133 -22.32 6.08 28.80
C GLY A 133 -22.70 7.45 28.20
N LEU A 134 -22.20 7.74 26.99
CA LEU A 134 -22.43 8.98 26.25
C LEU A 134 -23.36 8.74 25.05
N PRO A 135 -24.06 9.76 24.54
CA PRO A 135 -24.83 9.64 23.31
C PRO A 135 -23.93 9.29 22.11
N SER A 136 -24.47 8.51 21.17
CA SER A 136 -23.88 8.29 19.85
C SER A 136 -23.63 9.59 19.09
N PHE A 137 -22.58 9.62 18.27
CA PHE A 137 -22.10 10.82 17.60
C PHE A 137 -22.37 10.81 16.09
N TYR A 138 -21.94 9.75 15.41
CA TYR A 138 -21.95 9.69 13.95
C TYR A 138 -23.35 9.41 13.40
N ASN A 139 -24.05 8.40 13.92
CA ASN A 139 -25.43 8.07 13.55
C ASN A 139 -25.64 7.87 12.03
N LEU A 140 -24.61 7.41 11.31
CA LEU A 140 -24.66 7.24 9.85
C LEU A 140 -25.62 6.11 9.47
N SER A 141 -26.41 6.26 8.42
CA SER A 141 -27.26 5.18 7.91
C SER A 141 -26.60 4.44 6.74
N ASP A 142 -25.76 5.14 5.99
CA ASP A 142 -25.07 4.63 4.80
C ASP A 142 -23.62 5.14 4.74
N PRO A 143 -22.67 4.42 4.09
CA PRO A 143 -21.31 4.93 3.88
C PRO A 143 -21.23 6.32 3.23
N THR A 144 -22.21 6.69 2.41
CA THR A 144 -22.27 8.01 1.76
C THR A 144 -22.48 9.15 2.75
N ASP A 145 -23.06 8.88 3.93
CA ASP A 145 -23.26 9.87 4.99
C ASP A 145 -21.93 10.38 5.59
N LEU A 146 -20.80 9.72 5.29
CA LEU A 146 -19.47 10.20 5.69
C LEU A 146 -19.09 11.57 5.11
N VAL A 147 -19.79 12.03 4.07
CA VAL A 147 -19.54 13.34 3.44
C VAL A 147 -19.73 14.47 4.47
N GLY A 148 -18.64 15.21 4.71
CA GLY A 148 -18.56 16.30 5.67
C GLY A 148 -17.94 15.92 7.00
N HIS A 149 -17.76 14.63 7.31
CA HIS A 149 -17.09 14.19 8.52
C HIS A 149 -15.58 14.42 8.45
N ILE A 150 -15.02 14.70 9.63
CA ILE A 150 -13.59 14.93 9.82
C ILE A 150 -12.87 13.60 9.98
N VAL A 151 -11.75 13.50 9.28
CA VAL A 151 -10.78 12.41 9.37
C VAL A 151 -9.39 12.98 9.63
N PHE A 152 -8.50 12.10 10.04
CA PHE A 152 -7.07 12.36 10.09
C PHE A 152 -6.37 11.51 9.05
N THR A 153 -5.46 12.13 8.31
CA THR A 153 -4.59 11.44 7.37
C THR A 153 -3.15 11.52 7.85
N ILE A 154 -2.47 10.38 7.85
CA ILE A 154 -1.08 10.23 8.28
C ILE A 154 -0.35 9.36 7.26
N SER A 155 0.88 9.73 6.92
CA SER A 155 1.71 8.92 6.03
C SER A 155 2.69 8.03 6.82
N PRO A 156 3.14 6.91 6.25
CA PRO A 156 4.14 6.05 6.85
C PRO A 156 5.44 6.78 7.20
N HIS A 157 6.09 6.33 8.27
CA HIS A 157 7.30 6.88 8.87
C HIS A 157 7.18 8.34 9.31
N THR A 158 5.97 8.81 9.59
CA THR A 158 5.72 10.16 10.14
C THR A 158 4.98 10.09 11.47
N PHE A 159 4.85 11.22 12.15
CA PHE A 159 4.13 11.31 13.43
C PHE A 159 3.12 12.47 13.46
N ILE A 160 2.79 13.00 12.28
CA ILE A 160 1.94 14.16 12.11
C ILE A 160 0.66 13.73 11.39
N ALA A 161 -0.45 13.81 12.10
CA ALA A 161 -1.78 13.62 11.55
C ALA A 161 -2.33 14.96 11.05
N ASN A 162 -2.69 15.02 9.77
CA ASN A 162 -3.32 16.20 9.19
C ASN A 162 -4.84 16.03 9.19
N VAL A 163 -5.56 17.05 9.64
CA VAL A 163 -7.02 17.09 9.56
C VAL A 163 -7.43 17.12 8.09
N ALA A 164 -8.39 16.30 7.73
CA ALA A 164 -9.06 16.34 6.45
C ALA A 164 -10.57 16.18 6.60
N ARG A 165 -11.31 16.53 5.55
CA ARG A 165 -12.76 16.37 5.48
C ARG A 165 -13.11 15.57 4.23
N ILE A 166 -13.94 14.55 4.40
CA ILE A 166 -14.42 13.75 3.26
C ILE A 166 -15.44 14.57 2.48
N ILE A 167 -15.25 14.72 1.18
CA ILE A 167 -16.21 15.44 0.32
C ILE A 167 -16.87 14.57 -0.75
N GLY A 168 -16.42 13.32 -0.90
CA GLY A 168 -17.00 12.37 -1.84
C GLY A 168 -16.14 11.12 -1.99
N PHE A 169 -16.49 10.32 -3.00
CA PHE A 169 -15.99 8.95 -3.16
C PHE A 169 -15.47 8.69 -4.56
N THR A 170 -14.56 7.73 -4.70
CA THR A 170 -14.07 7.29 -6.00
C THR A 170 -14.04 5.77 -6.09
N LYS A 171 -14.22 5.26 -7.31
CA LYS A 171 -14.11 3.82 -7.63
C LYS A 171 -12.66 3.34 -7.71
N THR A 172 -11.71 4.27 -7.79
CA THR A 172 -10.28 3.95 -7.79
C THR A 172 -9.85 3.44 -6.41
N SER A 173 -8.63 2.90 -6.33
CA SER A 173 -8.03 2.49 -5.05
C SER A 173 -7.08 3.55 -4.48
N VAL A 174 -7.30 4.82 -4.81
CA VAL A 174 -6.45 5.93 -4.37
C VAL A 174 -7.26 6.98 -3.62
N VAL A 175 -6.62 7.66 -2.67
CA VAL A 175 -7.17 8.87 -2.06
C VAL A 175 -6.71 10.08 -2.85
N PHE A 176 -7.67 10.87 -3.33
CA PHE A 176 -7.38 12.15 -3.97
C PHE A 176 -7.40 13.26 -2.93
N ALA A 177 -6.35 14.08 -2.94
CA ALA A 177 -6.27 15.27 -2.09
C ALA A 177 -5.47 16.38 -2.76
N HIS A 178 -5.62 17.59 -2.22
CA HIS A 178 -4.84 18.74 -2.63
C HIS A 178 -3.33 18.47 -2.44
N PRO A 179 -2.45 18.86 -3.38
CA PRO A 179 -1.01 18.65 -3.26
C PRO A 179 -0.41 19.15 -1.95
N PHE A 180 -0.87 20.31 -1.46
CA PHE A 180 -0.42 20.85 -0.17
C PHE A 180 -0.77 19.95 1.02
N LEU A 181 -1.88 19.19 1.00
CA LEU A 181 -2.20 18.24 2.06
C LEU A 181 -1.28 17.01 2.00
N HIS A 182 -0.97 16.52 0.80
CA HIS A 182 0.02 15.44 0.62
C HIS A 182 1.41 15.87 1.10
N ALA A 183 1.88 17.03 0.66
CA ALA A 183 3.15 17.60 1.08
C ALA A 183 3.21 17.92 2.59
N ALA A 184 2.08 18.31 3.22
CA ALA A 184 2.02 18.55 4.66
C ALA A 184 2.24 17.28 5.50
N LYS A 185 2.03 16.10 4.91
CA LYS A 185 2.37 14.82 5.53
C LYS A 185 3.82 14.41 5.30
N ARG A 186 4.66 15.28 4.72
CA ARG A 186 6.10 15.03 4.49
C ARG A 186 6.37 13.79 3.64
N ARG A 187 5.47 13.52 2.68
CA ARG A 187 5.59 12.46 1.69
C ARG A 187 5.33 13.00 0.29
N ASN A 188 5.92 12.30 -0.66
CA ASN A 188 5.76 12.58 -2.07
C ASN A 188 4.46 11.95 -2.58
N ALA A 189 4.00 12.41 -3.72
CA ALA A 189 2.91 11.77 -4.45
C ALA A 189 3.45 10.88 -5.58
N ASP A 190 4.43 10.04 -5.27
CA ASP A 190 5.14 9.15 -6.19
C ASP A 190 4.73 7.67 -6.06
N GLY A 191 3.57 7.42 -5.44
CA GLY A 191 3.03 6.09 -5.17
C GLY A 191 3.10 5.67 -3.69
N ASP A 192 3.43 6.60 -2.80
CA ASP A 192 3.34 6.42 -1.35
C ASP A 192 1.89 6.15 -0.90
N GLU A 193 1.77 5.51 0.27
CA GLU A 193 0.49 5.21 0.91
C GLU A 193 0.18 6.22 2.02
N ASP A 194 -1.10 6.43 2.28
CA ASP A 194 -1.60 7.18 3.41
C ASP A 194 -2.62 6.35 4.19
N SER A 195 -2.61 6.50 5.51
CA SER A 195 -3.67 6.00 6.37
C SER A 195 -4.75 7.07 6.55
N ILE A 196 -6.01 6.66 6.59
CA ILE A 196 -7.17 7.49 6.94
C ILE A 196 -7.79 6.94 8.22
N ILE A 197 -8.03 7.82 9.19
CA ILE A 197 -8.55 7.51 10.53
C ILE A 197 -9.77 8.40 10.79
N LEU A 198 -10.88 7.83 11.27
CA LEU A 198 -12.04 8.65 11.66
C LEU A 198 -11.67 9.58 12.82
N GLY A 199 -12.17 10.82 12.77
CA GLY A 199 -11.78 11.86 13.71
C GLY A 199 -11.96 11.47 15.18
N LEU A 200 -13.14 10.96 15.54
CA LEU A 200 -13.46 10.62 16.92
C LEU A 200 -12.83 9.29 17.36
N ASP A 201 -12.66 8.32 16.45
CA ASP A 201 -11.90 7.10 16.72
C ASP A 201 -10.47 7.43 17.16
N MET A 202 -9.79 8.30 16.40
CA MET A 202 -8.44 8.73 16.75
C MET A 202 -8.39 9.39 18.14
N LEU A 203 -9.37 10.23 18.48
CA LEU A 203 -9.37 10.94 19.76
C LEU A 203 -9.69 10.05 20.97
N LEU A 204 -10.57 9.06 20.81
CA LEU A 204 -10.98 8.17 21.89
C LEU A 204 -10.00 7.02 22.11
N ASN A 205 -9.44 6.48 21.03
CA ASN A 205 -8.75 5.18 21.05
C ASN A 205 -7.24 5.27 20.95
N PHE A 206 -6.71 6.41 20.51
CA PHE A 206 -5.27 6.63 20.55
C PHE A 206 -4.76 6.77 21.99
N SER A 207 -3.67 6.06 22.31
CA SER A 207 -2.91 6.33 23.53
C SER A 207 -1.42 6.14 23.33
N ARG A 208 -0.62 7.06 23.88
CA ARG A 208 0.85 6.92 23.93
C ARG A 208 1.28 5.70 24.74
N HIS A 209 0.45 5.23 25.67
CA HIS A 209 0.71 4.02 26.45
C HIS A 209 0.67 2.75 25.61
N TYR A 210 0.01 2.75 24.45
CA TYR A 210 -0.04 1.59 23.55
C TYR A 210 1.18 1.52 22.62
N LEU A 211 1.91 2.62 22.46
CA LEU A 211 3.03 2.68 21.55
C LEU A 211 4.17 1.75 21.97
N PRO A 212 4.82 1.06 21.03
CA PRO A 212 5.96 0.23 21.34
C PRO A 212 7.10 1.00 22.02
N ALA A 213 7.82 0.30 22.89
CA ALA A 213 9.00 0.78 23.59
C ALA A 213 10.12 1.28 22.64
N THR A 214 10.24 0.63 21.49
CA THR A 214 11.34 0.88 20.55
C THR A 214 11.08 2.16 19.74
N PRO A 215 12.13 2.97 19.47
CA PRO A 215 11.97 4.25 18.74
C PRO A 215 11.24 4.11 17.40
N GLY A 216 11.63 3.16 16.55
CA GLY A 216 10.96 2.92 15.26
C GLY A 216 9.54 2.34 15.40
N GLY A 217 9.17 1.85 16.58
CA GLY A 217 7.81 1.43 16.87
C GLY A 217 6.84 2.60 17.05
N ARG A 218 7.35 3.80 17.39
CA ARG A 218 6.57 5.03 17.59
C ARG A 218 6.31 5.82 16.30
N GLU A 219 7.01 5.47 15.22
CA GLU A 219 6.68 5.95 13.87
C GLU A 219 5.24 5.55 13.51
N ASP A 220 4.60 6.31 12.63
CA ASP A 220 3.21 6.17 12.17
C ASP A 220 2.16 6.55 13.20
N ALA A 221 2.51 6.92 14.43
CA ALA A 221 1.52 7.31 15.45
C ALA A 221 1.13 8.80 15.31
N PRO A 222 -0.16 9.17 15.46
CA PRO A 222 -0.63 10.55 15.37
C PRO A 222 -0.26 11.36 16.63
N LEU A 223 1.04 11.62 16.82
CA LEU A 223 1.56 12.31 18.01
C LEU A 223 1.28 13.82 17.99
N LEU A 224 1.19 14.40 16.80
CA LEU A 224 0.86 15.81 16.56
C LEU A 224 -0.29 15.89 15.57
N ILE A 225 -1.19 16.83 15.82
CA ILE A 225 -2.33 17.11 14.94
C ILE A 225 -2.12 18.47 14.28
N VAL A 226 -2.20 18.51 12.96
CA VAL A 226 -2.19 19.75 12.17
C VAL A 226 -3.59 20.00 11.64
N THR A 227 -4.19 21.09 12.12
CA THR A 227 -5.57 21.48 11.75
C THR A 227 -5.61 22.45 10.57
N ARG A 228 -4.51 23.16 10.32
CA ARG A 228 -4.37 24.12 9.23
C ARG A 228 -3.01 23.93 8.58
N ILE A 229 -3.01 23.82 7.26
CA ILE A 229 -1.78 23.68 6.48
C ILE A 229 -1.13 25.04 6.32
N ASP A 230 0.12 25.13 6.73
CA ASP A 230 0.99 26.28 6.51
C ASP A 230 2.08 25.87 5.52
N LEU A 231 2.11 26.54 4.37
CA LEU A 231 3.06 26.24 3.31
C LEU A 231 4.50 26.34 3.82
N ASN A 232 4.83 27.21 4.78
CA ASN A 232 6.20 27.29 5.33
C ASN A 232 6.71 25.97 5.93
N TYR A 233 5.83 25.03 6.27
CA TYR A 233 6.15 23.77 6.94
C TYR A 233 5.76 22.52 6.14
N ILE A 234 5.40 22.66 4.86
CA ILE A 234 5.18 21.50 3.98
C ILE A 234 6.46 21.13 3.22
N ASP A 235 6.40 20.00 2.51
CA ASP A 235 7.46 19.57 1.62
C ASP A 235 7.65 20.49 0.40
N ASP A 236 8.91 20.69 -0.01
CA ASP A 236 9.29 21.65 -1.04
C ASP A 236 8.99 21.17 -2.47
N GLU A 237 8.70 19.87 -2.67
CA GLU A 237 8.27 19.35 -3.96
C GLU A 237 7.01 20.10 -4.47
N SER A 238 6.09 20.43 -3.57
CA SER A 238 4.87 21.15 -3.89
C SER A 238 5.11 22.58 -4.43
N TYR A 239 6.26 23.18 -4.12
CA TYR A 239 6.63 24.51 -4.62
C TYR A 239 7.00 24.51 -6.10
N ASN A 240 7.43 23.36 -6.62
CA ASN A 240 7.81 23.21 -8.03
C ASN A 240 6.60 22.99 -8.94
N MET A 241 5.39 22.83 -8.38
CA MET A 241 4.17 22.69 -9.17
C MET A 241 3.89 23.97 -9.95
N GLU A 242 3.60 23.81 -11.23
CA GLU A 242 3.27 24.89 -12.14
C GLU A 242 1.81 25.31 -11.96
N VAL A 243 1.55 26.61 -12.01
CA VAL A 243 0.22 27.19 -11.76
C VAL A 243 -0.43 27.75 -13.03
N VAL A 244 0.09 27.40 -14.20
CA VAL A 244 -0.33 27.95 -15.49
C VAL A 244 -1.42 27.10 -16.14
N GLU A 245 -2.38 27.74 -16.81
CA GLU A 245 -3.38 27.04 -17.63
C GLU A 245 -2.86 26.66 -19.01
N LYS A 246 -1.82 27.36 -19.48
CA LYS A 246 -1.17 27.10 -20.75
C LYS A 246 0.28 27.58 -20.68
N TYR A 247 1.20 26.77 -21.18
CA TYR A 247 2.58 27.21 -21.31
C TYR A 247 2.73 28.31 -22.39
N PRO A 248 3.58 29.32 -22.15
CA PRO A 248 3.87 30.33 -23.15
C PRO A 248 4.60 29.74 -24.36
N LEU A 249 4.48 30.37 -25.53
CA LEU A 249 5.15 29.91 -26.75
C LEU A 249 6.67 29.78 -26.56
N GLU A 250 7.28 30.77 -25.89
CA GLU A 250 8.70 30.81 -25.61
C GLU A 250 9.19 29.56 -24.85
N PHE A 251 8.35 28.97 -23.98
CA PHE A 251 8.73 27.76 -23.26
C PHE A 251 8.97 26.62 -24.24
N TYR A 252 8.05 26.42 -25.20
CA TYR A 252 8.19 25.40 -26.23
C TYR A 252 9.40 25.63 -27.12
N GLU A 253 9.66 26.88 -27.51
CA GLU A 253 10.83 27.22 -28.34
C GLU A 253 12.14 26.90 -27.61
N LYS A 254 12.24 27.25 -26.33
CA LYS A 254 13.42 26.95 -25.49
C LYS A 254 13.66 25.46 -25.29
N THR A 255 12.63 24.62 -25.40
CA THR A 255 12.82 23.15 -25.34
C THR A 255 13.63 22.62 -26.53
N TYR A 256 13.58 23.27 -27.69
CA TYR A 256 14.41 22.87 -28.84
C TYR A 256 15.89 23.16 -28.64
N ASP A 257 16.21 24.14 -27.79
CA ASP A 257 17.58 24.49 -27.43
C ASP A 257 18.12 23.65 -26.25
N TYR A 258 17.35 22.68 -25.74
CA TYR A 258 17.66 21.89 -24.54
C TYR A 258 18.01 22.77 -23.33
N GLU A 259 17.34 23.92 -23.20
CA GLU A 259 17.59 24.87 -22.12
C GLU A 259 17.26 24.24 -20.76
N SER A 260 18.06 24.58 -19.74
CA SER A 260 17.85 24.07 -18.39
C SER A 260 16.56 24.66 -17.76
N PRO A 261 15.74 23.85 -17.05
CA PRO A 261 14.52 24.33 -16.40
C PRO A 261 14.73 25.54 -15.47
N SER A 262 15.87 25.61 -14.77
CA SER A 262 16.18 26.71 -13.84
C SER A 262 16.30 28.08 -14.52
N LYS A 263 16.63 28.12 -15.82
CA LYS A 263 16.63 29.38 -16.60
C LYS A 263 15.23 29.78 -17.08
N LEU A 264 14.26 28.86 -16.99
CA LEU A 264 12.87 29.07 -17.40
C LEU A 264 11.94 29.36 -16.22
N GLU A 265 12.44 29.37 -14.98
CA GLU A 265 11.69 29.76 -13.77
C GLU A 265 11.06 31.16 -13.86
N GLY A 266 11.69 32.05 -14.65
CA GLY A 266 11.16 33.38 -14.98
C GLY A 266 9.85 33.32 -15.76
N LEU A 267 9.74 32.33 -16.64
CA LEU A 267 8.75 32.23 -17.71
C LEU A 267 7.53 31.42 -17.30
N VAL A 268 7.73 30.28 -16.63
CA VAL A 268 6.64 29.44 -16.11
C VAL A 268 6.47 29.72 -14.62
N GLN A 269 5.29 30.17 -14.21
CA GLN A 269 5.01 30.46 -12.81
C GLN A 269 4.79 29.15 -12.04
N THR A 270 5.41 29.06 -10.86
CA THR A 270 5.27 27.94 -9.93
C THR A 270 4.64 28.40 -8.61
N VAL A 271 4.17 27.45 -7.81
CA VAL A 271 3.66 27.69 -6.46
C VAL A 271 4.69 28.45 -5.62
N GLY A 272 5.95 27.99 -5.59
CA GLY A 272 7.01 28.61 -4.79
C GLY A 272 7.26 30.07 -5.16
N LYS A 273 7.18 30.39 -6.46
CA LYS A 273 7.35 31.75 -6.95
C LYS A 273 6.21 32.65 -6.51
N LEU A 274 4.96 32.24 -6.69
CA LEU A 274 3.79 32.99 -6.22
C LEU A 274 3.79 33.13 -4.68
N PHE A 275 4.19 32.07 -3.97
CA PHE A 275 4.31 32.10 -2.51
C PHE A 275 5.36 33.12 -2.04
N SER A 276 6.53 33.15 -2.67
CA SER A 276 7.58 34.14 -2.37
C SER A 276 7.16 35.59 -2.69
N GLN A 277 6.20 35.79 -3.59
CA GLN A 277 5.57 37.07 -3.89
C GLN A 277 4.50 37.48 -2.87
N GLY A 278 4.25 36.67 -1.84
CA GLY A 278 3.32 36.95 -0.76
C GLY A 278 1.91 36.38 -0.94
N ILE A 279 1.68 35.50 -1.93
CA ILE A 279 0.40 34.81 -2.11
C ILE A 279 0.40 33.55 -1.20
N PRO A 280 -0.37 33.52 -0.09
CA PRO A 280 -0.21 32.49 0.93
C PRO A 280 -0.64 31.09 0.50
N TYR A 281 -1.64 30.98 -0.39
CA TYR A 281 -2.11 29.74 -0.98
C TYR A 281 -2.29 29.94 -2.48
N PRO A 282 -1.22 29.76 -3.28
CA PRO A 282 -1.31 29.90 -4.73
C PRO A 282 -2.29 28.89 -5.32
N LYS A 283 -3.20 29.35 -6.17
CA LYS A 283 -4.10 28.48 -6.93
C LYS A 283 -3.30 27.66 -7.93
N ILE A 284 -3.46 26.33 -7.91
CA ILE A 284 -2.78 25.42 -8.84
C ILE A 284 -3.70 25.09 -10.00
N SER A 285 -3.52 25.80 -11.12
CA SER A 285 -4.23 25.52 -12.37
C SER A 285 -3.72 24.25 -13.06
N PHE A 286 -4.33 23.90 -14.19
CA PHE A 286 -4.00 22.72 -14.97
C PHE A 286 -4.02 23.05 -16.47
N THR A 287 -3.23 22.32 -17.26
CA THR A 287 -3.11 22.51 -18.71
C THR A 287 -4.03 21.59 -19.50
N ASN A 288 -4.20 20.36 -19.06
CA ASN A 288 -5.02 19.34 -19.73
C ASN A 288 -6.27 19.01 -18.91
N ARG A 289 -7.40 18.89 -19.62
CA ARG A 289 -8.68 18.45 -19.02
C ARG A 289 -8.86 16.95 -19.20
N THR A 290 -9.47 16.32 -18.20
CA THR A 290 -9.95 14.94 -18.26
C THR A 290 -11.46 14.89 -18.37
N SER A 291 -11.98 13.83 -18.99
CA SER A 291 -13.42 13.54 -19.05
C SER A 291 -13.93 13.02 -17.71
N ARG A 292 -13.20 12.08 -17.10
CA ARG A 292 -13.53 11.46 -15.82
C ARG A 292 -12.28 10.96 -15.11
N ILE A 293 -12.17 11.15 -13.80
CA ILE A 293 -11.01 10.72 -12.99
C ILE A 293 -10.80 9.20 -12.91
N ASP A 294 -11.86 8.39 -13.06
CA ASP A 294 -11.87 6.94 -12.86
C ASP A 294 -12.19 6.15 -14.15
N GLN A 295 -11.98 6.75 -15.33
CA GLN A 295 -12.26 6.10 -16.62
C GLN A 295 -11.30 4.93 -16.94
N GLY A 296 -10.17 4.84 -16.24
CA GLY A 296 -9.15 3.80 -16.44
C GLY A 296 -9.45 2.46 -15.78
N PRO A 297 -8.60 1.44 -16.01
CA PRO A 297 -8.72 0.17 -15.29
C PRO A 297 -8.50 0.36 -13.79
N LEU A 298 -9.54 0.12 -13.00
CA LEU A 298 -9.56 0.33 -11.54
C LEU A 298 -8.65 -0.64 -10.75
N MET A 299 -8.14 -1.69 -11.40
CA MET A 299 -7.28 -2.67 -10.78
C MET A 299 -6.22 -3.15 -11.78
N THR A 300 -4.96 -3.14 -11.33
CA THR A 300 -3.83 -3.58 -12.15
C THR A 300 -3.93 -5.08 -12.48
N MET A 301 -3.44 -5.46 -13.65
CA MET A 301 -3.32 -6.88 -14.01
C MET A 301 -2.44 -7.65 -13.03
N TYR A 302 -1.42 -7.00 -12.46
CA TYR A 302 -0.56 -7.58 -11.45
C TYR A 302 -1.31 -8.06 -10.20
N ARG A 303 -2.33 -7.30 -9.75
CA ARG A 303 -3.17 -7.69 -8.60
C ARG A 303 -4.20 -8.77 -8.94
N ARG A 304 -4.66 -8.82 -10.20
CA ARG A 304 -5.63 -9.82 -10.67
C ARG A 304 -5.03 -11.21 -10.80
N LEU A 305 -3.74 -11.30 -11.11
CA LEU A 305 -3.03 -12.56 -11.27
C LEU A 305 -2.55 -13.07 -9.92
N GLU A 306 -2.94 -14.29 -9.55
CA GLU A 306 -2.50 -14.91 -8.29
C GLU A 306 -1.11 -15.54 -8.42
N LYS A 307 -0.86 -16.25 -9.53
CA LYS A 307 0.37 -17.02 -9.74
C LYS A 307 1.48 -16.15 -10.35
N MET A 308 2.69 -16.32 -9.82
CA MET A 308 3.88 -15.65 -10.34
C MET A 308 4.23 -16.04 -11.78
N THR A 309 3.94 -17.28 -12.19
CA THR A 309 4.13 -17.75 -13.56
C THR A 309 3.28 -16.93 -14.54
N ASP A 310 2.01 -16.73 -14.20
CA ASP A 310 1.07 -16.00 -15.06
C ASP A 310 1.46 -14.51 -15.13
N LYS A 311 1.98 -13.95 -14.03
CA LYS A 311 2.55 -12.59 -14.01
C LYS A 311 3.74 -12.46 -14.94
N LEU A 312 4.66 -13.43 -14.92
CA LEU A 312 5.83 -13.45 -15.80
C LEU A 312 5.42 -13.60 -17.26
N GLU A 313 4.52 -14.52 -17.57
CA GLU A 313 4.01 -14.70 -18.94
C GLU A 313 3.33 -13.42 -19.47
N LYS A 314 2.49 -12.76 -18.66
CA LYS A 314 1.83 -11.50 -19.05
C LYS A 314 2.80 -10.33 -19.18
N HIS A 315 3.85 -10.29 -18.35
CA HIS A 315 4.93 -9.30 -18.47
C HIS A 315 5.61 -9.44 -19.84
N ILE A 316 5.99 -10.65 -20.22
CA ILE A 316 6.69 -10.90 -21.49
C ILE A 316 5.78 -10.72 -22.70
N GLU A 317 4.52 -11.15 -22.60
CA GLU A 317 3.51 -10.92 -23.64
C GLU A 317 3.34 -9.41 -23.93
N LEU A 318 3.47 -8.57 -22.90
CA LEU A 318 3.42 -7.11 -23.05
C LEU A 318 4.69 -6.59 -23.70
N GLU A 319 5.87 -7.01 -23.26
CA GLU A 319 7.16 -6.61 -23.83
C GLU A 319 7.23 -6.89 -25.34
N LEU A 320 6.81 -8.08 -25.77
CA LEU A 320 6.78 -8.47 -27.18
C LEU A 320 5.84 -7.62 -28.05
N LYS A 321 4.88 -6.92 -27.43
CA LYS A 321 3.96 -6.01 -28.15
C LYS A 321 4.49 -4.58 -28.24
N ILE A 322 5.42 -4.20 -27.37
CA ILE A 322 5.88 -2.80 -27.27
C ILE A 322 7.08 -2.59 -28.19
N ARG A 323 6.92 -1.73 -29.20
CA ARG A 323 7.99 -1.38 -30.15
C ARG A 323 9.22 -0.74 -29.49
N ALA A 324 9.02 -0.03 -28.38
CA ALA A 324 10.10 0.66 -27.65
C ALA A 324 10.92 -0.26 -26.73
N VAL A 325 10.51 -1.52 -26.57
CA VAL A 325 11.19 -2.49 -25.71
C VAL A 325 11.96 -3.45 -26.61
N ASP A 326 13.23 -3.69 -26.28
CA ASP A 326 13.98 -4.84 -26.78
C ASP A 326 13.63 -6.05 -25.90
N PRO A 327 12.84 -7.02 -26.41
CA PRO A 327 12.38 -8.13 -25.60
C PRO A 327 13.53 -9.01 -25.12
N GLU A 328 14.60 -9.16 -25.90
CA GLU A 328 15.71 -10.05 -25.54
C GLU A 328 16.48 -9.47 -24.34
N ASP A 329 16.85 -8.19 -24.40
CA ASP A 329 17.52 -7.49 -23.30
C ASP A 329 16.64 -7.40 -22.05
N SER A 330 15.35 -7.06 -22.22
CA SER A 330 14.43 -6.91 -21.08
C SER A 330 14.20 -8.23 -20.33
N ILE A 331 13.91 -9.32 -21.06
CA ILE A 331 13.73 -10.66 -20.46
C ILE A 331 15.03 -11.12 -19.80
N ALA A 332 16.18 -10.92 -20.44
CA ALA A 332 17.48 -11.28 -19.88
C ALA A 332 17.77 -10.52 -18.57
N ARG A 333 17.47 -9.22 -18.51
CA ARG A 333 17.62 -8.39 -17.30
C ARG A 333 16.65 -8.80 -16.20
N ALA A 334 15.39 -9.06 -16.52
CA ALA A 334 14.39 -9.50 -15.56
C ALA A 334 14.80 -10.83 -14.90
N ILE A 335 15.24 -11.80 -15.71
CA ILE A 335 15.71 -13.11 -15.21
C ILE A 335 17.00 -12.96 -14.40
N THR A 336 17.95 -12.15 -14.86
CA THR A 336 19.23 -12.00 -14.17
C THR A 336 19.10 -11.26 -12.84
N SER A 337 18.29 -10.21 -12.79
CA SER A 337 18.17 -9.34 -11.62
C SER A 337 17.30 -9.93 -10.52
N HIS A 338 16.23 -10.65 -10.90
CA HIS A 338 15.28 -11.23 -9.95
C HIS A 338 15.46 -12.74 -9.81
N PHE A 339 15.25 -13.50 -10.88
CA PHE A 339 15.14 -14.96 -10.81
C PHE A 339 16.48 -15.63 -10.44
N LEU A 340 17.57 -15.30 -11.15
CA LEU A 340 18.89 -15.85 -10.86
C LEU A 340 19.36 -15.48 -9.45
N ARG A 341 19.15 -14.23 -9.03
CA ARG A 341 19.49 -13.76 -7.69
C ARG A 341 18.69 -14.50 -6.61
N ASP A 342 17.39 -14.69 -6.82
CA ASP A 342 16.52 -15.40 -5.88
C ASP A 342 16.85 -16.89 -5.80
N ILE A 343 17.07 -17.56 -6.94
CA ILE A 343 17.43 -18.98 -6.98
C ILE A 343 18.76 -19.21 -6.25
N SER A 344 19.82 -18.47 -6.63
CA SER A 344 21.12 -18.59 -5.98
C SER A 344 21.05 -18.23 -4.48
N GLY A 345 20.30 -17.18 -4.14
CA GLY A 345 20.07 -16.78 -2.75
C GLY A 345 19.36 -17.85 -1.93
N ASN A 346 18.34 -18.49 -2.50
CA ASN A 346 17.61 -19.58 -1.86
C ASN A 346 18.47 -20.83 -1.72
N LEU A 347 19.20 -21.27 -2.75
CA LEU A 347 20.10 -22.42 -2.64
C LEU A 347 21.18 -22.20 -1.55
N ARG A 348 21.78 -21.01 -1.51
CA ARG A 348 22.72 -20.64 -0.44
C ARG A 348 22.06 -20.60 0.93
N LYS A 349 20.86 -20.04 1.05
CA LYS A 349 20.12 -19.99 2.31
C LYS A 349 19.73 -21.40 2.78
N PHE A 350 19.45 -22.32 1.86
CA PHE A 350 19.13 -23.73 2.18
C PHE A 350 20.32 -24.43 2.82
N SER A 351 21.51 -24.29 2.23
CA SER A 351 22.72 -24.94 2.73
C SER A 351 23.21 -24.38 4.08
N MET A 352 22.87 -23.13 4.38
CA MET A 352 23.23 -22.45 5.63
C MET A 352 22.10 -22.41 6.67
N GLN A 353 20.95 -23.04 6.40
CA GLN A 353 19.75 -22.86 7.23
C GLN A 353 19.90 -23.44 8.64
N GLY A 354 19.12 -22.86 9.56
CA GLY A 354 18.87 -23.46 10.87
C GLY A 354 17.59 -24.32 10.86
N PHE A 355 17.36 -25.00 11.98
CA PHE A 355 16.22 -25.86 12.24
C PHE A 355 15.34 -25.22 13.30
N ARG A 356 14.03 -25.41 13.22
CA ARG A 356 13.10 -24.98 14.27
C ARG A 356 12.29 -26.16 14.79
N CYS A 357 11.96 -26.14 16.08
CA CYS A 357 10.98 -27.09 16.61
C CYS A 357 9.57 -26.67 16.18
N SER A 358 8.76 -27.62 15.68
CA SER A 358 7.37 -27.36 15.29
C SER A 358 6.47 -27.01 16.48
N SER A 359 6.76 -27.52 17.68
CA SER A 359 5.92 -27.33 18.87
C SER A 359 6.28 -26.07 19.67
N CYS A 360 7.56 -25.81 19.92
CA CYS A 360 8.00 -24.71 20.80
C CYS A 360 8.77 -23.59 20.07
N ASN A 361 8.93 -23.67 18.75
CA ASN A 361 9.69 -22.72 17.93
C ASN A 361 11.14 -22.45 18.37
N ALA A 362 11.72 -23.32 19.22
CA ALA A 362 13.15 -23.26 19.54
C ALA A 362 14.00 -23.39 18.26
N LYS A 363 14.97 -22.49 18.11
CA LYS A 363 15.85 -22.40 16.94
C LYS A 363 17.18 -23.08 17.23
N TYR A 364 17.63 -23.92 16.31
CA TYR A 364 18.89 -24.64 16.39
C TYR A 364 19.72 -24.38 15.13
N ARG A 365 21.00 -24.04 15.30
CA ARG A 365 21.92 -23.89 14.16
C ARG A 365 22.21 -25.24 13.50
N ARG A 366 22.26 -26.32 14.28
CA ARG A 366 22.47 -27.70 13.83
C ARG A 366 21.46 -28.59 14.55
N PRO A 367 20.94 -29.65 13.91
CA PRO A 367 20.04 -30.57 14.58
C PRO A 367 20.83 -31.32 15.68
N PRO A 368 20.30 -31.46 16.90
CA PRO A 368 20.85 -32.34 17.92
C PRO A 368 20.94 -33.78 17.40
N LEU A 369 21.94 -34.54 17.85
CA LEU A 369 22.13 -35.94 17.44
C LEU A 369 20.94 -36.85 17.80
N SER A 370 20.13 -36.46 18.78
CA SER A 370 18.90 -37.15 19.15
C SER A 370 17.79 -37.04 18.09
N GLY A 371 17.92 -36.11 17.12
CA GLY A 371 16.89 -35.79 16.14
C GLY A 371 15.65 -35.08 16.71
N ARG A 372 15.63 -34.78 18.02
CA ARG A 372 14.49 -34.18 18.73
C ARG A 372 14.88 -32.86 19.39
N CYS A 373 13.89 -32.01 19.62
CA CYS A 373 14.06 -30.76 20.35
C CYS A 373 14.51 -31.03 21.80
N GLU A 374 15.62 -30.43 22.22
CA GLU A 374 16.15 -30.57 23.58
C GLU A 374 15.25 -29.92 24.65
N LYS A 375 14.40 -28.95 24.26
CA LYS A 375 13.50 -28.24 25.19
C LYS A 375 12.17 -28.95 25.43
N CYS A 376 11.57 -29.54 24.40
CA CYS A 376 10.20 -30.09 24.50
C CYS A 376 10.03 -31.49 23.90
N GLY A 377 11.10 -32.11 23.39
CA GLY A 377 11.04 -33.44 22.75
C GLY A 377 10.33 -33.47 21.39
N GLY A 378 9.82 -32.34 20.89
CA GLY A 378 9.11 -32.24 19.61
C GLY A 378 10.01 -32.36 18.38
N ASN A 379 9.38 -32.47 17.21
CA ASN A 379 10.06 -32.63 15.93
C ASN A 379 10.77 -31.35 15.49
N LEU A 380 11.93 -31.53 14.85
CA LEU A 380 12.68 -30.46 14.21
C LEU A 380 12.36 -30.42 12.73
N VAL A 381 12.00 -29.24 12.23
CA VAL A 381 11.67 -29.01 10.83
C VAL A 381 12.65 -28.03 10.20
N LEU A 382 12.83 -28.15 8.89
CA LEU A 382 13.57 -27.20 8.08
C LEU A 382 12.89 -25.83 8.14
N THR A 383 13.69 -24.77 8.09
CA THR A 383 13.15 -23.41 7.94
C THR A 383 12.86 -23.08 6.48
N MET A 384 13.47 -23.81 5.55
CA MET A 384 13.20 -23.73 4.13
C MET A 384 13.28 -25.11 3.47
N TYR A 385 12.24 -25.43 2.70
CA TYR A 385 12.11 -26.72 2.03
C TYR A 385 12.75 -26.73 0.63
N PRO A 386 13.20 -27.88 0.12
CA PRO A 386 13.79 -28.01 -1.21
C PRO A 386 12.93 -27.43 -2.33
N ARG A 387 11.62 -27.72 -2.32
CA ARG A 387 10.65 -27.20 -3.31
C ARG A 387 10.62 -25.67 -3.35
N SER A 388 10.74 -25.00 -2.20
CA SER A 388 10.80 -23.54 -2.14
C SER A 388 12.09 -22.98 -2.74
N ALA A 389 13.20 -23.72 -2.62
CA ALA A 389 14.50 -23.28 -3.13
C ALA A 389 14.59 -23.35 -4.67
N VAL A 390 13.91 -24.30 -5.31
CA VAL A 390 13.96 -24.52 -6.76
C VAL A 390 12.76 -24.00 -7.54
N LYS A 391 11.75 -23.43 -6.86
CA LYS A 391 10.44 -23.03 -7.41
C LYS A 391 10.52 -22.28 -8.75
N TYR A 392 11.55 -21.49 -8.95
CA TYR A 392 11.68 -20.57 -10.07
C TYR A 392 12.55 -21.07 -11.23
N ILE A 393 13.29 -22.16 -11.05
CA ILE A 393 14.23 -22.68 -12.07
C ILE A 393 13.49 -23.10 -13.34
N GLN A 394 12.47 -23.96 -13.20
CA GLN A 394 11.72 -24.50 -14.33
C GLN A 394 10.92 -23.42 -15.09
N PRO A 395 10.15 -22.54 -14.41
CA PRO A 395 9.48 -21.44 -15.10
C PRO A 395 10.46 -20.56 -15.90
N ALA A 396 11.61 -20.20 -15.31
CA ALA A 396 12.58 -19.33 -15.99
C ALA A 396 13.22 -20.00 -17.21
N LEU A 397 13.54 -21.30 -17.12
CA LEU A 397 14.06 -22.07 -18.27
C LEU A 397 13.04 -22.15 -19.40
N LYS A 398 11.79 -22.53 -19.08
CA LYS A 398 10.71 -22.62 -20.08
C LYS A 398 10.49 -21.30 -20.79
N THR A 399 10.52 -20.20 -20.05
CA THR A 399 10.42 -18.84 -20.61
C THR A 399 11.55 -18.56 -21.61
N LEU A 400 12.82 -18.81 -21.23
CA LEU A 400 13.95 -18.56 -22.12
C LEU A 400 13.89 -19.42 -23.39
N GLU A 401 13.53 -20.70 -23.24
CA GLU A 401 13.43 -21.64 -24.37
C GLU A 401 12.30 -21.22 -25.33
N THR A 402 11.16 -20.79 -24.81
CA THR A 402 10.02 -20.31 -25.61
C THR A 402 10.37 -19.08 -26.45
N HIS A 403 11.26 -18.22 -25.94
CA HIS A 403 11.71 -17.01 -26.64
C HIS A 403 13.06 -17.17 -27.33
N ASN A 404 13.57 -18.40 -27.46
CA ASN A 404 14.85 -18.73 -28.11
C ASN A 404 16.08 -18.00 -27.52
N LEU A 405 16.02 -17.67 -26.22
CA LEU A 405 17.08 -16.96 -25.49
C LEU A 405 18.08 -17.96 -24.87
N MET A 406 18.87 -18.61 -25.71
CA MET A 406 19.74 -19.73 -25.32
C MET A 406 21.17 -19.35 -24.89
N GLY A 407 21.41 -18.05 -24.64
CA GLY A 407 22.73 -17.51 -24.27
C GLY A 407 23.15 -17.78 -22.81
N TYR A 408 24.00 -16.89 -22.27
CA TYR A 408 24.59 -17.01 -20.93
C TYR A 408 23.57 -17.27 -19.81
N VAL A 409 22.44 -16.56 -19.83
CA VAL A 409 21.40 -16.64 -18.79
C VAL A 409 20.79 -18.04 -18.72
N HIS A 410 20.51 -18.64 -19.88
CA HIS A 410 19.99 -19.99 -19.98
C HIS A 410 21.01 -21.04 -19.48
N GLN A 411 22.27 -20.92 -19.88
CA GLN A 411 23.34 -21.81 -19.38
C GLN A 411 23.49 -21.72 -17.86
N ARG A 412 23.43 -20.51 -17.30
CA ARG A 412 23.52 -20.28 -15.86
C ARG A 412 22.36 -20.91 -15.09
N LEU A 413 21.14 -20.84 -15.62
CA LEU A 413 19.99 -21.52 -15.02
C LEU A 413 20.13 -23.05 -15.08
N LYS A 414 20.65 -23.60 -16.17
CA LYS A 414 20.96 -25.05 -16.27
C LYS A 414 22.00 -25.48 -15.24
N LEU A 415 23.04 -24.68 -15.02
CA LEU A 415 24.03 -24.94 -13.98
C LEU A 415 23.38 -24.93 -12.58
N LEU A 416 22.52 -23.95 -12.29
CA LEU A 416 21.79 -23.91 -11.01
C LEU A 416 20.81 -25.09 -10.85
N GLN A 417 20.21 -25.56 -11.95
CA GLN A 417 19.39 -26.77 -11.95
C GLN A 417 20.21 -28.00 -11.57
N GLU A 418 21.40 -28.17 -12.15
CA GLU A 418 22.31 -29.27 -11.82
C GLU A 418 22.84 -29.17 -10.38
N GLU A 419 23.19 -27.96 -9.92
CA GLU A 419 23.59 -27.72 -8.53
C GLU A 419 22.47 -28.11 -7.55
N ALA A 420 21.23 -27.70 -7.84
CA ALA A 420 20.07 -28.08 -7.06
C ALA A 420 19.86 -29.60 -7.05
N ARG A 421 19.92 -30.26 -8.22
CA ARG A 421 19.82 -31.72 -8.33
C ARG A 421 20.86 -32.43 -7.46
N SER A 422 22.12 -32.00 -7.56
CA SER A 422 23.23 -32.53 -6.76
C SER A 422 23.01 -32.34 -5.25
N MET A 423 22.54 -31.17 -4.83
CA MET A 423 22.31 -30.85 -3.42
C MET A 423 21.17 -31.68 -2.81
N PHE A 424 20.12 -31.98 -3.58
CA PHE A 424 18.94 -32.70 -3.08
C PHE A 424 18.97 -34.21 -3.33
N LEU A 425 19.96 -34.71 -4.08
CA LEU A 425 20.14 -36.14 -4.40
C LEU A 425 20.15 -37.03 -3.14
N PHE A 426 20.65 -36.51 -2.01
CA PHE A 426 20.76 -37.22 -0.73
C PHE A 426 19.50 -37.17 0.15
N LEU A 427 18.47 -36.39 -0.21
CA LEU A 427 17.20 -36.33 0.55
C LEU A 427 16.21 -37.45 0.18
N LYS A 428 16.64 -38.39 -0.67
CA LYS A 428 15.80 -39.39 -1.37
C LYS A 428 15.18 -40.51 -0.50
N GLU A 429 15.44 -40.60 0.80
CA GLU A 429 14.83 -41.65 1.63
C GLU A 429 13.46 -41.29 2.23
N GLY A 430 12.91 -40.09 1.98
CA GLY A 430 11.67 -39.64 2.62
C GLY A 430 10.48 -39.26 1.72
N GLU A 431 10.70 -38.69 0.54
CA GLU A 431 9.60 -38.11 -0.24
C GLU A 431 9.83 -38.26 -1.76
N LYS A 432 8.75 -38.60 -2.49
CA LYS A 432 8.65 -38.65 -3.95
C LYS A 432 8.91 -37.27 -4.57
N LEU A 433 10.17 -36.85 -4.61
CA LEU A 433 10.58 -35.53 -5.12
C LEU A 433 11.24 -35.60 -6.51
N GLY A 434 11.39 -36.80 -7.09
CA GLY A 434 12.13 -37.01 -8.34
C GLY A 434 11.35 -36.79 -9.63
N GLU A 435 10.09 -37.21 -9.69
CA GLU A 435 9.39 -37.33 -10.99
C GLU A 435 8.47 -36.14 -11.31
N GLU A 436 7.91 -35.43 -10.31
CA GLU A 436 6.92 -34.38 -10.57
C GLU A 436 7.48 -32.95 -10.59
N MET A 437 8.75 -32.73 -10.24
CA MET A 437 9.32 -31.37 -10.07
C MET A 437 10.26 -30.92 -11.20
N LEU A 438 10.69 -31.84 -12.06
CA LEU A 438 11.62 -31.58 -13.14
C LEU A 438 11.25 -32.52 -14.30
N GLU A 439 10.12 -32.26 -14.97
CA GLU A 439 9.75 -33.01 -16.19
C GLU A 439 10.96 -33.03 -17.15
N GLU A 440 11.20 -34.23 -17.68
CA GLU A 440 12.28 -34.54 -18.61
C GLU A 440 12.19 -33.62 -19.83
N VAL A 441 13.14 -32.69 -19.95
CA VAL A 441 13.46 -32.12 -21.26
C VAL A 441 14.17 -33.25 -22.02
N GLU A 442 13.51 -33.76 -23.06
CA GLU A 442 14.07 -34.74 -23.98
C GLU A 442 15.52 -34.39 -24.35
N PRO A 443 16.41 -35.38 -24.52
CA PRO A 443 17.77 -35.12 -24.97
C PRO A 443 17.74 -34.59 -26.40
N ILE A 444 17.78 -33.26 -26.55
CA ILE A 444 18.03 -32.62 -27.85
C ILE A 444 19.39 -33.13 -28.33
N ARG A 445 19.35 -33.73 -29.52
CA ARG A 445 20.48 -34.27 -30.29
C ARG A 445 21.75 -33.44 -30.11
N ARG A 446 22.86 -34.14 -29.84
CA ARG A 446 24.23 -33.62 -29.93
C ARG A 446 24.41 -32.76 -31.18
N GLN A 447 24.44 -31.44 -30.99
CA GLN A 447 25.10 -30.52 -31.92
C GLN A 447 26.50 -30.24 -31.39
N LYS A 448 27.45 -30.22 -32.32
CA LYS A 448 28.88 -30.13 -32.04
C LYS A 448 29.21 -28.78 -31.40
N LEU A 449 30.09 -28.82 -30.41
CA LEU A 449 30.91 -27.69 -29.95
C LEU A 449 31.75 -27.19 -31.14
N VAL A 450 31.26 -26.22 -31.88
CA VAL A 450 32.05 -25.18 -32.54
C VAL A 450 31.12 -23.98 -32.75
N ASP A 451 31.66 -22.77 -32.58
CA ASP A 451 31.03 -21.46 -32.85
C ASP A 451 30.08 -21.01 -31.70
N PHE A 452 30.41 -20.07 -30.81
CA PHE A 452 31.05 -18.77 -31.03
C PHE A 452 31.45 -18.13 -29.68
N LEU A 453 32.44 -17.23 -29.75
CA LEU A 453 32.71 -16.18 -28.76
C LEU A 453 31.48 -15.28 -28.54
#